data_AF-A0A0C5VDX8-F1
#
_entry.id   AF-A0A0C5VDX8-F1
#
_cell.length_a   1.000
_cell.length_b   1.000
_cell.length_c   1.000
_cell.angle_alpha   90.00
_cell.angle_beta   90.00
_cell.angle_gamma   90.00
#
_symmetry.space_group_name_H-M   'P 1'
#
loop_
_entity.id
_entity.type
_entity.pdbx_description
1 polymer ?
#
loop_
_entity_poly.entity_id
_entity_poly.type
_entity_poly.pdbx_seq_one_letter_code
_entity_poly.pdbx_strand_id
1 'polypeptide(L)'
;MSVKESVARSIQQLTTTQYVRDGQLLPGILNFGMPSICDLGVGGGDLRQFSALLKERIQQFEPRIKGVDVVIERGRLVVIGTLPDSDEPTRWWL
;
A
#
# COMPACT_ATOMS: atom_id res chain seq x y z
N MET A 1 -12.21 6.31 17.15
CA MET A 1 -11.29 5.90 16.06
C MET A 1 -11.70 6.64 14.80
N SER A 2 -10.82 7.47 14.27
CA SER A 2 -11.08 8.27 13.06
C SER A 2 -10.94 7.43 11.79
N VAL A 3 -11.51 7.92 10.67
CA VAL A 3 -11.31 7.31 9.34
C VAL A 3 -9.83 7.21 8.99
N LYS A 4 -9.06 8.26 9.29
CA LYS A 4 -7.60 8.31 9.08
C LYS A 4 -6.87 7.20 9.83
N GLU A 5 -7.22 6.95 11.09
CA GLU A 5 -6.62 5.87 11.90
C GLU A 5 -7.02 4.48 11.39
N SER A 6 -8.28 4.31 10.97
CA SER A 6 -8.77 3.06 10.37
C SER A 6 -8.02 2.74 9.07
N VAL A 7 -7.83 3.74 8.21
CA VAL A 7 -7.08 3.60 6.96
C VAL A 7 -5.60 3.32 7.23
N ALA A 8 -4.99 3.99 8.21
CA ALA A 8 -3.60 3.72 8.60
C ALA A 8 -3.41 2.25 9.02
N ARG A 9 -4.33 1.71 9.83
CA ARG A 9 -4.30 0.29 10.24
C ARG A 9 -4.50 -0.66 9.05
N SER A 10 -5.39 -0.33 8.13
CA SER A 10 -5.64 -1.12 6.92
C SER A 10 -4.38 -1.20 6.03
N ILE A 11 -3.72 -0.06 5.78
CA ILE A 11 -2.46 -0.03 5.03
C ILE A 11 -1.38 -0.86 5.76
N GLN A 12 -1.28 -0.74 7.08
CA GLN A 12 -0.34 -1.54 7.87
C GLN A 12 -0.63 -3.05 7.77
N GLN A 13 -1.89 -3.46 7.82
CA GLN A 13 -2.28 -4.85 7.62
C GLN A 13 -1.88 -5.34 6.22
N LEU A 14 -2.12 -4.54 5.19
CA LEU A 14 -1.75 -4.88 3.81
C LEU A 14 -0.24 -5.08 3.64
N THR A 15 0.58 -4.20 4.24
CA THR A 15 2.05 -4.27 4.10
C THR A 15 2.69 -5.36 4.95
N THR A 16 2.05 -5.79 6.03
CA THR A 16 2.56 -6.83 6.93
C THR A 16 2.00 -8.22 6.66
N THR A 17 0.91 -8.32 5.90
CA THR A 17 0.35 -9.62 5.50
C THR A 17 1.17 -10.21 4.36
N GLN A 18 1.67 -11.43 4.58
CA GLN A 18 2.43 -12.16 3.59
C GLN A 18 1.59 -12.43 2.36
N TYR A 19 2.10 -12.01 1.21
CA TYR A 19 1.52 -12.32 -0.08
C TYR A 19 1.63 -13.79 -0.43
N VAL A 20 0.50 -14.45 -0.70
CA VAL A 20 0.48 -15.81 -1.26
C VAL A 20 0.40 -15.70 -2.79
N ARG A 21 1.51 -16.04 -3.46
CA ARG A 21 1.60 -16.00 -4.93
C ARG A 21 1.04 -17.28 -5.53
N ASP A 22 -0.27 -17.34 -5.70
CA ASP A 22 -0.92 -18.37 -6.52
C ASP A 22 -1.52 -17.71 -7.76
N GLY A 23 -0.96 -18.07 -8.92
CA GLY A 23 -1.30 -17.48 -10.22
C GLY A 23 -2.71 -17.82 -10.72
N GLN A 24 -3.45 -18.70 -10.04
CA GLN A 24 -4.84 -19.03 -10.38
C GLN A 24 -5.86 -18.27 -9.53
N LEU A 25 -5.42 -17.49 -8.54
CA LEU A 25 -6.33 -16.77 -7.65
C LEU A 25 -6.76 -15.42 -8.25
N LEU A 26 -8.08 -15.24 -8.33
CA LEU A 26 -8.68 -13.96 -8.65
C LEU A 26 -8.28 -12.88 -7.61
N PRO A 27 -8.25 -11.59 -7.98
CA PRO A 27 -8.08 -10.50 -7.03
C PRO A 27 -9.14 -10.59 -5.91
N GLY A 28 -8.71 -10.61 -4.65
CA GLY A 28 -9.61 -10.82 -3.51
C GLY A 28 -8.84 -11.20 -2.24
N ILE A 29 -9.54 -11.66 -1.20
CA ILE A 29 -8.91 -11.96 0.10
C ILE A 29 -7.83 -13.05 0.02
N LEU A 30 -7.92 -13.93 -0.98
CA LEU A 30 -6.93 -14.98 -1.23
C LEU A 30 -5.64 -14.45 -1.90
N ASN A 31 -5.65 -13.18 -2.32
CA ASN A 31 -4.57 -12.46 -2.99
C ASN A 31 -4.27 -11.13 -2.26
N PHE A 32 -4.58 -11.06 -0.96
CA PHE A 32 -4.31 -9.91 -0.10
C PHE A 32 -2.86 -9.94 0.41
N GLY A 33 -2.30 -8.76 0.68
CA GLY A 33 -0.96 -8.60 1.24
C GLY A 33 0.08 -8.06 0.26
N MET A 34 1.34 -8.08 0.68
CA MET A 34 2.50 -7.60 -0.08
C MET A 34 3.63 -8.64 -0.06
N PRO A 35 4.37 -8.83 -1.18
CA PRO A 35 5.59 -9.63 -1.16
C PRO A 35 6.62 -8.95 -0.26
N SER A 36 7.58 -9.71 0.28
CA SER A 36 8.68 -9.09 1.00
C SER A 36 9.46 -8.19 0.05
N ILE A 37 9.94 -7.05 0.52
CA ILE A 37 10.83 -6.20 -0.28
C ILE A 37 12.10 -6.96 -0.70
N CYS A 38 12.55 -7.91 0.12
CA CYS A 38 13.68 -8.78 -0.18
C CYS A 38 13.36 -9.81 -1.28
N ASP A 39 12.10 -10.16 -1.47
CA ASP A 39 11.68 -11.11 -2.52
C ASP A 39 11.63 -10.43 -3.91
N LEU A 40 11.67 -9.10 -3.96
CA LEU A 40 11.62 -8.32 -5.19
C LEU A 40 13.00 -8.13 -5.85
N GLY A 41 14.11 -8.37 -5.14
CA GLY A 41 15.46 -8.25 -5.71
C GLY A 41 16.51 -7.73 -4.72
N VAL A 42 17.64 -7.25 -5.27
CA VAL A 42 18.73 -6.60 -4.52
C VAL A 42 19.09 -5.25 -5.17
N GLY A 43 18.76 -4.13 -4.50
CA GLY A 43 19.21 -2.78 -4.85
C GLY A 43 18.16 -1.66 -4.73
N GLY A 44 18.57 -0.42 -5.06
CA GLY A 44 17.69 0.77 -4.99
C GLY A 44 16.52 0.80 -5.99
N GLY A 45 16.52 -0.09 -6.99
CA GLY A 45 15.38 -0.31 -7.89
C GLY A 45 14.18 -0.97 -7.21
N ASP A 46 14.42 -1.68 -6.11
CA ASP A 46 13.43 -2.53 -5.44
C ASP A 46 12.43 -1.70 -4.66
N LEU A 47 12.87 -0.61 -4.03
CA LEU A 47 11.98 0.32 -3.34
C LEU A 47 10.97 0.99 -4.30
N ARG A 48 11.39 1.25 -5.55
CA ARG A 48 10.50 1.83 -6.58
C ARG A 48 9.50 0.79 -7.10
N GLN A 49 9.94 -0.45 -7.30
CA GLN A 49 9.05 -1.54 -7.69
C GLN A 49 8.06 -1.87 -6.57
N PHE A 50 8.53 -1.91 -5.32
CA PHE A 50 7.72 -2.08 -4.14
C PHE A 50 6.71 -0.94 -3.98
N SER A 51 7.11 0.31 -4.19
CA SER A 51 6.18 1.46 -4.11
C SER A 51 5.10 1.40 -5.20
N ALA A 52 5.47 1.01 -6.42
CA ALA A 52 4.51 0.84 -7.51
C ALA A 52 3.50 -0.28 -7.20
N LEU A 53 3.97 -1.43 -6.74
CA LEU A 53 3.10 -2.53 -6.34
C LEU A 53 2.21 -2.14 -5.15
N LEU A 54 2.77 -1.45 -4.15
CA LEU A 54 2.00 -0.99 -2.99
C LEU A 54 0.88 -0.04 -3.40
N LYS A 55 1.16 0.88 -4.34
CA LYS A 55 0.14 1.77 -4.91
C LYS A 55 -1.01 0.97 -5.53
N GLU A 56 -0.71 -0.01 -6.37
CA GLU A 56 -1.73 -0.87 -7.01
C GLU A 56 -2.56 -1.62 -5.96
N ARG A 57 -1.90 -2.18 -4.93
CA ARG A 57 -2.58 -2.94 -3.88
C ARG A 57 -3.46 -2.06 -2.99
N ILE A 58 -3.02 -0.86 -2.65
CA ILE A 58 -3.85 0.10 -1.90
C ILE A 58 -5.07 0.50 -2.73
N GLN A 59 -4.92 0.74 -4.04
CA GLN A 59 -6.04 1.04 -4.92
C GLN A 59 -7.06 -0.11 -4.99
N GLN A 60 -6.60 -1.36 -4.92
CA GLN A 60 -7.47 -2.54 -4.93
C GLN A 60 -8.21 -2.77 -3.61
N PHE A 61 -7.52 -2.62 -2.48
CA PHE A 61 -8.02 -3.06 -1.18
C PHE A 61 -8.48 -1.93 -0.25
N GLU A 62 -8.18 -0.67 -0.59
CA GLU A 62 -8.53 0.48 0.23
C GLU A 62 -9.28 1.55 -0.59
N PRO A 63 -10.53 1.26 -1.02
CA PRO A 63 -11.30 2.13 -1.92
C PRO A 63 -11.70 3.48 -1.30
N ARG A 64 -11.51 3.64 0.02
CA ARG A 64 -11.76 4.92 0.71
C ARG A 64 -10.74 5.99 0.32
N ILE A 65 -9.54 5.61 -0.10
CA ILE A 65 -8.51 6.56 -0.52
C ILE A 65 -8.67 6.84 -2.02
N LYS A 66 -8.85 8.11 -2.37
CA LYS A 66 -8.84 8.58 -3.76
C LYS A 66 -7.48 9.14 -4.14
N GLY A 67 -7.09 9.00 -5.41
CA GLY A 67 -5.85 9.59 -5.92
C GLY A 67 -4.58 9.06 -5.26
N VAL A 68 -4.55 7.78 -4.92
CA VAL A 68 -3.42 7.14 -4.23
C VAL A 68 -2.12 7.36 -4.98
N ASP A 69 -1.11 7.85 -4.26
CA ASP A 69 0.27 7.84 -4.70
C ASP A 69 1.19 7.30 -3.59
N VAL A 70 2.32 6.72 -3.98
CA VAL A 70 3.31 6.18 -3.04
C VAL A 70 4.68 6.68 -3.46
N VAL A 71 5.27 7.52 -2.60
CA VAL A 71 6.56 8.16 -2.85
C VAL A 71 7.60 7.70 -1.82
N ILE A 72 8.87 7.87 -2.15
CA ILE A 72 9.99 7.60 -1.23
C ILE A 72 10.54 8.94 -0.76
N GLU A 73 10.39 9.23 0.53
CA GLU A 73 10.92 10.44 1.16
C GLU A 73 11.82 10.06 2.33
N ARG A 74 13.04 10.59 2.33
CA ARG A 74 14.03 10.33 3.39
C ARG A 74 14.26 8.83 3.65
N GLY A 75 14.19 8.02 2.58
CA GLY A 75 14.36 6.56 2.64
C GLY A 75 13.15 5.80 3.19
N ARG A 76 11.99 6.44 3.35
CA ARG A 76 10.75 5.81 3.81
C ARG A 76 9.65 5.92 2.76
N LEU A 77 8.74 4.96 2.76
CA LEU A 77 7.57 5.01 1.90
C LEU A 77 6.52 5.91 2.54
N VAL A 78 5.95 6.81 1.74
CA VAL A 78 4.85 7.67 2.12
C VAL A 78 3.68 7.41 1.18
N VAL A 79 2.57 6.95 1.74
CA VAL A 79 1.30 6.87 1.03
C VAL A 79 0.63 8.23 1.13
N ILE A 80 0.20 8.75 -0.02
CA ILE A 80 -0.50 10.02 -0.14
C ILE A 80 -1.83 9.75 -0.81
N GLY A 81 -2.91 10.34 -0.29
CA GLY A 81 -4.21 10.26 -0.94
C GLY A 81 -5.29 11.01 -0.17
N THR A 82 -6.45 11.14 -0.79
CA THR A 82 -7.56 11.94 -0.28
C THR A 82 -8.63 11.03 0.33
N LEU A 83 -9.08 11.34 1.55
CA LEU A 83 -10.16 10.61 2.21
C LEU A 83 -11.53 11.18 1.79
N PRO A 84 -12.64 10.44 1.94
CA PRO A 84 -13.95 10.89 1.48
C PRO A 84 -14.45 12.16 2.18
N ASP A 85 -14.02 12.36 3.43
CA ASP A 85 -14.47 13.46 4.30
C ASP A 85 -13.45 14.62 4.37
N SER A 86 -12.47 14.65 3.47
CA SER A 86 -11.38 15.63 3.46
C SER A 86 -11.02 16.02 2.04
N ASP A 87 -10.95 17.33 1.75
CA ASP A 87 -10.45 17.83 0.47
C ASP A 87 -8.92 17.89 0.42
N GLU A 88 -8.25 17.81 1.57
CA GLU A 88 -6.79 17.83 1.65
C GLU A 88 -6.18 16.42 1.53
N PRO A 89 -5.03 16.29 0.84
CA PRO A 89 -4.26 15.05 0.81
C PRO A 89 -3.78 14.65 2.21
N THR A 90 -4.13 13.45 2.63
CA THR A 90 -3.61 12.82 3.85
C THR A 90 -2.35 12.03 3.52
N ARG A 91 -1.43 11.97 4.51
CA ARG A 91 -0.14 11.28 4.40
C ARG A 91 -0.03 10.20 5.47
N TRP A 92 0.40 9.01 5.08
CA TRP A 92 0.70 7.89 5.97
C TRP A 92 2.14 7.41 5.75
N TRP A 93 2.91 7.37 6.84
CA TRP A 93 4.30 6.91 6.84
C TRP A 93 4.36 5.43 7.15
N LEU A 94 5.16 4.70 6.38
CA LEU A 94 5.45 3.28 6.57
C LEU A 94 6.90 3.08 7.03
#